data_AF-A0A965LC54-F1
#
_entry.id   AF-A0A965LC54-F1
#
_cell.length_a   1.000
_cell.length_b   1.000
_cell.length_c   1.000
_cell.angle_alpha   90.00
_cell.angle_beta   90.00
_cell.angle_gamma   90.00
#
_symmetry.space_group_name_H-M   'P 1'
#
loop_
_entity.id
_entity.type
_entity.pdbx_description
1 polymer ?
#
loop_
_entity_poly.entity_id
_entity_poly.type
_entity_poly.pdbx_seq_one_letter_code
_entity_poly.pdbx_strand_id
1 'polypeptide(L)'
;MVLRRRDGFFLGAIVWNYTLTAFGALPLLLIAVRLGWCGEAWAIRWAILTALTVPFFIHALSWRLWIGTYYAFLPEQLPSSGRRTDD
;
A
#
# COMPACT_ATOMS: atom_id res chain seq x y z
N MET A 1 -16.78 0.26 15.70
CA MET A 1 -17.36 0.14 14.35
C MET A 1 -16.83 -1.16 13.75
N VAL A 2 -17.67 -2.16 13.51
CA VAL A 2 -17.21 -3.40 12.84
C VAL A 2 -16.79 -3.03 11.42
N LEU A 3 -15.57 -3.40 11.01
CA LEU A 3 -15.11 -3.33 9.61
C LEU A 3 -15.99 -4.25 8.75
N ARG A 4 -17.21 -3.80 8.45
CA ARG A 4 -18.03 -4.42 7.43
C ARG A 4 -17.28 -4.18 6.12
N ARG A 5 -17.02 -5.25 5.39
CA ARG A 5 -16.57 -5.27 3.99
C ARG A 5 -17.62 -4.53 3.14
N ARG A 6 -17.76 -3.22 3.34
CA ARG A 6 -18.43 -2.35 2.39
C ARG A 6 -17.37 -2.08 1.34
N ASP A 7 -17.80 -2.21 0.10
CA ASP A 7 -17.05 -1.94 -1.13
C ASP A 7 -16.66 -0.46 -1.24
N GLY A 8 -15.98 0.06 -0.22
CA GLY A 8 -15.56 1.44 -0.07
C GLY A 8 -14.05 1.52 -0.09
N PHE A 9 -13.54 2.52 -0.80
CA PHE A 9 -12.13 2.87 -0.88
C PHE A 9 -11.64 3.30 0.52
N PHE A 10 -10.87 2.44 1.22
CA PHE A 10 -10.37 2.79 2.55
C PHE A 10 -9.16 3.72 2.44
N LEU A 11 -9.28 4.90 3.06
CA LEU A 11 -8.23 5.93 3.07
C LEU A 11 -6.88 5.35 3.54
N GLY A 12 -6.87 4.44 4.52
CA GLY A 12 -5.65 3.82 5.02
C GLY A 12 -4.91 2.92 4.02
N ALA A 13 -5.63 2.25 3.11
CA ALA A 13 -5.00 1.46 2.05
C ALA A 13 -4.35 2.37 0.99
N ILE A 14 -4.92 3.54 0.72
CA ILE A 14 -4.33 4.56 -0.17
C ILE A 14 -3.03 5.08 0.43
N VAL A 15 -3.02 5.38 1.74
CA VAL A 15 -1.82 5.87 2.43
C VAL A 15 -0.68 4.87 2.27
N TRP A 16 -0.91 3.57 2.56
CA TRP A 16 0.10 2.54 2.34
C TRP A 16 0.56 2.45 0.89
N ASN A 17 -0.38 2.52 -0.05
CA ASN A 17 -0.10 2.40 -1.47
C ASN A 17 0.82 3.51 -2.00
N TYR A 18 0.44 4.77 -1.79
CA TYR A 18 1.25 5.90 -2.26
C TYR A 18 2.51 6.08 -1.43
N THR A 19 2.52 5.72 -0.14
CA THR A 19 3.74 5.76 0.68
C THR A 19 4.79 4.78 0.15
N LEU A 20 4.40 3.52 -0.12
CA LEU A 20 5.32 2.54 -0.69
C LEU A 20 5.79 2.92 -2.10
N THR A 21 4.91 3.53 -2.90
CA THR A 21 5.31 4.02 -4.22
C THR A 21 6.32 5.16 -4.11
N ALA A 22 6.02 6.18 -3.29
CA ALA A 22 6.84 7.38 -3.18
C ALA A 22 8.15 7.17 -2.43
N PHE A 23 8.15 6.37 -1.36
CA PHE A 23 9.31 6.16 -0.49
C PHE A 23 9.95 4.78 -0.63
N GLY A 24 9.30 3.84 -1.31
CA GLY A 24 9.87 2.54 -1.65
C GLY A 24 10.35 2.49 -3.08
N ALA A 25 9.45 2.67 -4.05
CA ALA A 25 9.77 2.46 -5.47
C ALA A 25 10.56 3.62 -6.11
N LEU A 26 10.13 4.87 -5.94
CA LEU A 26 10.80 6.01 -6.58
C LEU A 26 12.26 6.23 -6.12
N PRO A 27 12.63 6.02 -4.84
CA PRO A 27 14.02 6.18 -4.41
C PRO A 27 14.98 5.18 -5.07
N LEU A 28 14.50 3.99 -5.48
CA LEU A 28 15.31 3.03 -6.23
C LEU A 28 15.75 3.59 -7.58
N LEU A 29 14.92 4.40 -8.24
CA LEU A 29 15.29 5.08 -9.48
C LEU A 29 16.35 6.15 -9.23
N LEU A 30 16.26 6.90 -8.12
CA LEU A 30 17.29 7.87 -7.74
C LEU A 30 18.64 7.18 -7.49
N ILE A 31 18.61 6.02 -6.81
CA ILE A 31 19.80 5.19 -6.59
C ILE A 31 20.37 4.70 -7.94
N ALA A 32 19.52 4.23 -8.86
CA ALA A 32 19.95 3.77 -10.18
C ALA A 32 20.65 4.88 -10.98
N VAL A 33 20.13 6.12 -10.94
CA VAL A 33 20.80 7.29 -11.53
C VAL A 33 22.14 7.54 -10.86
N ARG A 34 22.19 7.53 -9.53
CA ARG A 34 23.42 7.78 -8.76
C ARG A 34 24.52 6.75 -9.02
N LEU A 35 24.16 5.51 -9.36
CA LEU A 35 25.07 4.42 -9.73
C LEU A 35 25.43 4.43 -11.23
N GLY A 36 24.86 5.34 -12.03
CA GLY A 36 25.12 5.42 -13.47
C GLY A 36 24.43 4.33 -14.28
N TRP A 37 23.43 3.63 -13.73
CA TRP A 37 22.71 2.57 -14.44
C TRP A 37 21.73 3.11 -15.48
N CYS A 38 21.27 4.36 -15.31
CA CYS A 38 20.41 5.04 -16.26
C CYS A 38 20.69 6.55 -16.30
N GLY A 39 20.47 7.16 -17.47
CA GLY A 39 20.54 8.61 -17.62
C GLY A 39 19.29 9.30 -17.06
N GLU A 40 19.43 10.58 -16.68
CA GLU A 40 18.37 11.37 -16.02
C GLU A 40 17.06 11.41 -16.82
N ALA A 41 17.14 11.64 -18.13
CA ALA A 41 15.95 11.71 -18.99
C ALA A 41 15.16 10.38 -19.00
N TRP A 42 15.86 9.24 -18.95
CA TRP A 42 15.23 7.93 -18.84
C TRP A 42 14.64 7.71 -17.45
N ALA A 43 15.35 8.12 -16.39
CA ALA A 43 14.87 8.01 -15.02
C ALA A 43 13.57 8.79 -14.79
N ILE A 44 13.42 9.98 -15.38
CA ILE A 44 12.17 10.76 -15.31
C ILE A 44 11.00 9.99 -15.94
N ARG A 45 11.20 9.41 -17.13
CA ARG A 45 10.16 8.61 -17.81
C ARG A 45 9.76 7.40 -16.96
N TRP A 46 10.75 6.71 -16.39
CA TRP A 46 10.51 5.59 -15.49
C TRP A 46 9.79 6.03 -14.22
N ALA A 47 10.13 7.18 -13.63
CA ALA A 47 9.47 7.69 -12.44
C ALA A 47 7.98 7.97 -12.68
N ILE A 48 7.64 8.58 -13.83
CA ILE A 48 6.25 8.81 -14.24
C ILE A 48 5.53 7.46 -14.38
N LEU A 49 6.13 6.51 -15.11
CA LEU A 49 5.53 5.20 -15.31
C LEU A 49 5.32 4.46 -13.98
N THR A 50 6.33 4.46 -13.11
CA THR A 50 6.29 3.88 -11.76
C THR A 50 5.16 4.49 -10.94
N ALA A 51 5.04 5.82 -10.90
CA ALA A 51 4.00 6.51 -10.14
C ALA A 51 2.58 6.18 -10.60
N LEU A 52 2.38 5.89 -11.89
CA LEU A 52 1.08 5.54 -12.46
C LEU A 52 0.76 4.04 -12.35
N THR A 53 1.76 3.18 -12.48
CA THR A 53 1.56 1.73 -12.60
C THR A 53 1.70 0.98 -11.28
N VAL A 54 2.73 1.31 -10.48
CA VAL A 54 3.01 0.60 -9.23
C VAL A 54 1.81 0.60 -8.30
N PRO A 55 1.06 1.71 -8.11
CA PRO A 55 -0.07 1.71 -7.20
C PRO A 55 -1.13 0.65 -7.52
N PHE A 56 -1.35 0.38 -8.80
CA PHE A 56 -2.28 -0.66 -9.22
C PHE A 56 -1.79 -2.06 -8.80
N PHE A 57 -0.51 -2.37 -9.03
CA PHE A 57 0.06 -3.67 -8.72
C PHE A 57 0.19 -3.94 -7.21
N ILE A 58 0.49 -2.91 -6.41
CA ILE A 58 0.66 -3.07 -4.96
C ILE A 58 -0.62 -2.83 -4.17
N HIS A 59 -1.76 -2.63 -4.84
CA HIS A 59 -3.03 -2.33 -4.17
C HIS A 59 -3.42 -3.44 -3.17
N ALA A 60 -3.34 -4.70 -3.59
CA ALA A 60 -3.65 -5.84 -2.72
C ALA A 60 -2.70 -5.96 -1.51
N LEU A 61 -1.41 -5.65 -1.69
CA LEU A 61 -0.44 -5.62 -0.60
C LEU A 61 -0.73 -4.48 0.37
N SER A 62 -0.99 -3.29 -0.15
CA SER A 62 -1.32 -2.09 0.63
C SER A 62 -2.56 -2.31 1.50
N TRP A 63 -3.54 -3.03 0.97
CA TRP A 63 -4.71 -3.45 1.71
C TRP A 63 -4.37 -4.37 2.90
N ARG A 64 -3.50 -5.36 2.68
CA ARG A 64 -3.05 -6.27 3.75
C ARG A 64 -2.28 -5.53 4.84
N LEU A 65 -1.40 -4.59 4.44
CA LEU A 65 -0.65 -3.75 5.36
C LEU A 65 -1.56 -2.81 6.15
N TRP A 66 -2.57 -2.23 5.50
CA TRP A 66 -3.58 -1.42 6.16
C TRP A 66 -4.32 -2.23 7.23
N ILE A 67 -4.83 -3.41 6.89
CA ILE A 67 -5.52 -4.29 7.84
C ILE A 67 -4.59 -4.69 9.00
N GLY A 68 -3.35 -5.06 8.71
CA GLY A 68 -2.36 -5.41 9.72
C GLY A 68 -2.09 -4.25 10.68
N THR A 69 -1.88 -3.04 10.14
CA THR A 69 -1.69 -1.83 10.94
C THR A 69 -2.91 -1.54 11.79
N TYR A 70 -4.10 -1.62 11.19
CA TYR A 70 -5.37 -1.35 11.86
C TYR A 70 -5.57 -2.26 13.08
N TYR A 71 -5.44 -3.56 12.92
CA TYR A 71 -5.62 -4.51 14.03
C TYR A 71 -4.43 -4.58 15.00
N ALA A 72 -3.23 -4.11 14.59
CA ALA A 72 -2.12 -3.96 15.53
C ALA A 72 -2.38 -2.86 16.57
N PHE A 73 -3.07 -1.78 16.17
CA PHE A 73 -3.42 -0.69 17.09
C PHE A 73 -4.77 -0.88 17.79
N LEU A 74 -5.72 -1.57 17.13
CA LEU A 74 -7.06 -1.84 17.68
C LEU A 74 -7.34 -3.36 17.69
N PRO A 75 -6.60 -4.14 18.50
CA PRO A 75 -6.70 -5.59 18.54
C PRO A 75 -8.09 -6.06 19.02
N GLU A 76 -8.77 -5.30 19.87
CA GLU A 76 -10.13 -5.60 20.35
C GLU A 76 -11.19 -5.64 19.24
N GLN A 77 -10.89 -5.07 18.07
CA GLN A 77 -11.78 -5.09 16.90
C GLN A 77 -11.52 -6.27 15.96
N LEU A 78 -10.52 -7.12 16.28
CA LEU A 78 -10.31 -8.37 15.57
C LEU A 78 -11.62 -9.17 15.56
N PRO A 79 -12.03 -9.73 14.41
CA PRO A 79 -13.14 -10.66 14.39
C PRO A 79 -12.79 -11.84 15.29
N SER A 80 -13.29 -11.86 16.52
CA SER A 80 -13.20 -13.03 17.38
C SER A 80 -13.81 -14.19 16.61
N SER A 81 -13.07 -15.28 16.38
CA SER A 81 -13.54 -16.50 15.73
C SER A 81 -14.63 -17.26 16.52
N GLY A 82 -15.52 -16.55 17.22
CA GLY A 82 -16.43 -17.06 18.23
C GLY A 82 -17.74 -16.31 18.35
N ARG A 83 -18.27 -15.72 17.27
CA ARG A 83 -19.75 -15.56 17.20
C ARG A 83 -20.36 -16.89 16.79
N ARG A 84 -20.42 -17.82 17.74
CA ARG A 84 -21.46 -18.83 17.77
C ARG A 84 -22.74 -18.08 18.12
N THR A 85 -23.47 -17.65 17.10
CA THR A 85 -24.87 -17.27 17.23
C THR A 85 -25.63 -18.60 17.34
N ASP A 86 -25.66 -19.14 18.55
CA ASP A 86 -26.81 -19.95 18.97
C ASP A 86 -27.89 -18.90 19.31
N ASP A 87 -28.83 -18.71 18.39
CA ASP A 87 -30.19 -18.19 18.59
C ASP A 87 -31.09 -18.79 17.50
#